data_AF-A0A6P5A2K3-F1
#
_entry.id   AF-A0A6P5A2K3-F1
#
_cell.length_a   1.000
_cell.length_b   1.000
_cell.length_c   1.000
_cell.angle_alpha   90.00
_cell.angle_beta   90.00
_cell.angle_gamma   90.00
#
_symmetry.space_group_name_H-M   'P 1'
#
loop_
_entity.id
_entity.type
_entity.pdbx_description
1 polymer ?
#
loop_
_entity_poly.entity_id
_entity_poly.type
_entity_poly.pdbx_seq_one_letter_code
_entity_poly.pdbx_strand_id
1 'polypeptide(L)'
;MRKYLPPLAVFFVSLLMYAEQKQGTNVAGSKVKDDHFDFMVFTQQWPETFRLQTGPEVQIPKNVTGWTIHGVWPSQMKKEAPNFCNSSWHFNQSLIEDLRPQMSLYWPNLIKTNNLWDHEWTKHGTCGASLPAIHGEHNYFAEGLRLNAKYNITEMLASNHIVPNAEKAYSYNDVEGAIRKNVNNMSFVMQCYWDKEAHKQYISQVMLCLDKQFGLLECDKYLSEGDLCWTTETIQYPPFQFSFN
;
A
#
# COMPACT_ATOMS: atom_id res chain seq x y z
N MET A 1 19.50 70.91 -52.36
CA MET A 1 20.14 70.49 -53.63
C MET A 1 19.53 69.17 -54.06
N ARG A 2 18.79 69.17 -55.18
CA ARG A 2 18.32 67.97 -55.87
C ARG A 2 19.52 67.24 -56.49
N LYS A 3 19.64 65.93 -56.29
CA LYS A 3 20.15 64.99 -57.29
C LYS A 3 19.33 63.70 -57.21
N TYR A 4 18.96 63.23 -58.39
CA TYR A 4 18.05 62.13 -58.71
C TYR A 4 18.83 60.92 -59.28
N LEU A 5 18.13 59.77 -59.32
CA LEU A 5 18.29 58.56 -60.17
C LEU A 5 19.19 57.41 -59.65
N PRO A 6 18.94 56.14 -60.05
CA PRO A 6 17.67 55.44 -60.34
C PRO A 6 17.65 53.96 -59.80
N PRO A 7 16.62 53.12 -60.10
CA PRO A 7 16.26 51.92 -59.35
C PRO A 7 16.88 50.63 -59.92
N LEU A 8 16.96 49.57 -59.10
CA LEU A 8 17.20 48.21 -59.58
C LEU A 8 15.98 47.33 -59.35
N ALA A 9 15.65 46.65 -60.45
CA ALA A 9 14.49 45.86 -60.79
C ALA A 9 14.02 44.81 -59.77
N VAL A 10 12.70 44.67 -59.74
CA VAL A 10 11.94 43.48 -59.33
C VAL A 10 12.15 42.37 -60.35
N PHE A 11 12.40 41.12 -59.92
CA PHE A 11 11.77 39.93 -60.53
C PHE A 11 11.66 38.79 -59.50
N PHE A 12 10.43 38.32 -59.37
CA PHE A 12 9.98 37.20 -58.55
C PHE A 12 10.02 35.89 -59.38
N VAL A 13 9.98 34.77 -58.64
CA VAL A 13 9.44 33.44 -59.01
C VAL A 13 10.45 32.30 -59.28
N SER A 14 10.64 31.53 -58.20
CA SER A 14 10.68 30.06 -58.05
C SER A 14 11.59 29.17 -58.91
N LEU A 15 12.39 28.33 -58.24
CA LEU A 15 12.15 26.88 -58.24
C LEU A 15 13.01 26.19 -57.15
N LEU A 16 12.53 25.01 -56.73
CA LEU A 16 13.17 23.97 -55.91
C LEU A 16 12.97 24.06 -54.40
N MET A 17 11.89 23.40 -53.99
CA MET A 17 11.78 22.74 -52.71
C MET A 17 12.97 21.78 -52.50
N TYR A 18 13.64 21.92 -51.37
CA TYR A 18 14.12 20.77 -50.60
C TYR A 18 14.02 21.15 -49.12
N ALA A 19 12.99 20.64 -48.45
CA ALA A 19 12.99 20.60 -47.00
C ALA A 19 13.91 19.44 -46.60
N GLU A 20 15.06 19.74 -46.01
CA GLU A 20 15.85 18.73 -45.33
C GLU A 20 15.04 18.25 -44.11
N GLN A 21 14.55 17.03 -44.21
CA GLN A 21 13.96 16.30 -43.10
C GLN A 21 15.07 16.08 -42.08
N LYS A 22 15.15 16.94 -41.05
CA LYS A 22 15.95 16.65 -39.86
C LYS A 22 15.45 15.33 -39.30
N GLN A 23 16.24 14.28 -39.51
CA GLN A 23 16.03 12.97 -38.93
C GLN A 23 16.31 13.11 -37.42
N GLY A 24 15.34 13.64 -36.70
CA GLY A 24 15.29 13.57 -35.25
C GLY A 24 15.21 12.10 -34.90
N THR A 25 16.27 11.58 -34.31
CA THR A 25 16.26 10.29 -33.63
C THR A 25 15.22 10.38 -32.52
N ASN A 26 14.00 9.91 -32.80
CA ASN A 26 13.01 9.59 -31.78
C ASN A 26 13.53 8.35 -31.03
N VAL A 27 14.53 8.54 -30.18
CA VAL A 27 14.67 7.69 -29.00
C VAL A 27 13.50 8.10 -28.13
N ALA A 28 12.46 7.27 -28.11
CA ALA A 28 11.43 7.36 -27.09
C ALA A 28 12.15 7.26 -25.74
N GLY A 29 12.46 8.40 -25.14
CA GLY A 29 12.94 8.45 -23.77
C GLY A 29 11.83 7.83 -22.94
N SER A 30 12.06 6.60 -22.49
CA SER A 30 11.34 6.04 -21.36
C SER A 30 11.31 7.13 -20.31
N LYS A 31 10.13 7.70 -20.03
CA LYS A 31 9.99 8.55 -18.84
C LYS A 31 10.36 7.63 -17.69
N VAL A 32 11.56 7.82 -17.13
CA VAL A 32 11.98 7.14 -15.92
C VAL A 32 10.90 7.44 -14.89
N LYS A 33 10.14 6.41 -14.50
CA LYS A 33 9.10 6.56 -13.50
C LYS A 33 9.81 6.93 -12.20
N ASP A 34 9.40 8.05 -11.61
CA ASP A 34 9.93 8.47 -10.31
C ASP A 34 9.52 7.44 -9.25
N ASP A 35 10.50 6.69 -8.76
CA ASP A 35 10.35 5.67 -7.72
C ASP A 35 10.71 6.21 -6.33
N HIS A 36 10.88 7.52 -6.20
CA HIS A 36 11.13 8.16 -4.91
C HIS A 36 10.00 7.88 -3.92
N PHE A 37 10.38 7.69 -2.66
CA PHE A 37 9.46 7.62 -1.53
C PHE A 37 10.12 8.23 -0.29
N ASP A 38 9.30 8.66 0.66
CA ASP A 38 9.71 9.34 1.88
C ASP A 38 9.75 8.38 3.08
N PHE A 39 8.74 7.53 3.20
CA PHE A 39 8.51 6.61 4.32
C PHE A 39 7.80 5.34 3.83
N MET A 40 7.58 4.38 4.74
CA MET A 40 6.84 3.16 4.48
C MET A 40 5.53 3.16 5.29
N VAL A 41 4.46 2.62 4.72
CA VAL A 41 3.24 2.29 5.46
C VAL A 41 3.18 0.78 5.62
N PHE A 42 3.19 0.31 6.86
CA PHE A 42 2.99 -1.09 7.19
C PHE A 42 1.55 -1.31 7.62
N THR A 43 0.80 -2.07 6.81
CA THR A 43 -0.63 -2.26 6.97
C THR A 43 -0.95 -3.68 7.38
N GLN A 44 -1.70 -3.81 8.47
CA GLN A 44 -2.32 -5.07 8.87
C GLN A 44 -3.84 -4.93 8.80
N GLN A 45 -4.51 -6.04 8.46
CA GLN A 45 -5.96 -6.11 8.35
C GLN A 45 -6.54 -7.23 9.19
N TRP A 46 -7.79 -7.05 9.63
CA TRP A 46 -8.56 -8.09 10.28
C TRP A 46 -9.33 -8.94 9.25
N PRO A 47 -8.99 -10.24 9.09
CA PRO A 47 -9.56 -11.04 8.00
C PRO A 47 -11.09 -11.21 8.07
N GLU A 48 -11.69 -11.23 9.26
CA GLU A 48 -13.15 -11.37 9.40
C GLU A 48 -13.88 -10.11 8.92
N THR A 49 -13.37 -8.91 9.26
CA THR A 49 -13.96 -7.66 8.75
C THR A 49 -13.79 -7.57 7.24
N PHE A 50 -12.64 -8.01 6.71
CA PHE A 50 -12.43 -8.09 5.27
C PHE A 50 -13.45 -9.01 4.57
N ARG A 51 -13.79 -10.16 5.19
CA ARG A 51 -14.88 -11.02 4.72
C ARG A 51 -16.23 -10.32 4.76
N LEU A 52 -16.58 -9.67 5.87
CA LEU A 52 -17.85 -8.93 5.99
C LEU A 52 -18.00 -7.85 4.92
N GLN A 53 -16.92 -7.14 4.62
CA GLN A 53 -16.89 -6.08 3.60
C GLN A 53 -16.97 -6.64 2.17
N THR A 54 -16.31 -7.76 1.90
CA THR A 54 -16.10 -8.26 0.53
C THR A 54 -17.14 -9.29 0.12
N GLY A 55 -17.40 -10.28 0.97
CA GLY A 55 -18.33 -11.37 0.68
C GLY A 55 -17.78 -12.78 0.92
N PRO A 56 -18.57 -13.81 0.57
CA PRO A 56 -18.29 -15.22 0.86
C PRO A 56 -17.11 -15.83 0.09
N GLU A 57 -16.59 -15.15 -0.94
CA GLU A 57 -15.38 -15.53 -1.66
C GLU A 57 -14.11 -15.48 -0.78
N VAL A 58 -14.18 -14.74 0.34
CA VAL A 58 -13.09 -14.62 1.30
C VAL A 58 -13.00 -15.89 2.15
N GLN A 59 -11.92 -16.63 1.94
CA GLN A 59 -11.61 -17.90 2.60
C GLN A 59 -10.45 -17.69 3.57
N ILE A 60 -10.77 -17.47 4.84
CA ILE A 60 -9.76 -17.37 5.92
C ILE A 60 -9.23 -18.77 6.22
N PRO A 61 -7.93 -19.05 6.00
CA PRO A 61 -7.35 -20.35 6.33
C PRO A 61 -7.43 -20.67 7.83
N LYS A 62 -7.64 -21.94 8.20
CA LYS A 62 -7.80 -22.37 9.61
C LYS A 62 -6.60 -22.07 10.51
N ASN A 63 -5.41 -21.96 9.93
CA ASN A 63 -4.16 -21.66 10.62
C ASN A 63 -3.95 -20.15 10.83
N VAL A 64 -4.81 -19.28 10.27
CA VAL A 64 -4.80 -17.85 10.53
C VAL A 64 -5.60 -17.59 11.80
N THR A 65 -4.91 -17.14 12.86
CA THR A 65 -5.48 -16.96 14.20
C THR A 65 -5.46 -15.51 14.68
N GLY A 66 -5.04 -14.57 13.84
CA GLY A 66 -4.90 -13.16 14.21
C GLY A 66 -4.97 -12.21 13.03
N TRP A 67 -4.54 -10.98 13.28
CA TRP A 67 -4.32 -9.96 12.26
C TRP A 67 -3.32 -10.44 11.22
N THR A 68 -3.57 -10.10 9.96
CA THR A 68 -2.70 -10.48 8.83
C THR A 68 -2.14 -9.24 8.16
N ILE A 69 -0.94 -9.34 7.62
CA ILE A 69 -0.34 -8.34 6.75
C ILE A 69 -1.23 -8.14 5.52
N HIS A 70 -1.53 -6.88 5.22
CA HIS A 70 -2.04 -6.47 3.92
C HIS A 70 -0.87 -6.12 3.02
N GLY A 71 0.02 -5.22 3.48
CA GLY A 71 1.21 -4.84 2.71
C GLY A 71 2.20 -3.91 3.40
N VAL A 72 3.32 -3.67 2.71
CA VAL A 72 4.39 -2.76 3.10
C VAL A 72 4.61 -1.77 1.96
N TRP A 73 4.18 -0.52 2.10
CA TRP A 73 4.03 0.38 0.95
C TRP A 73 4.99 1.56 1.01
N PRO A 74 5.99 1.64 0.11
CA PRO A 74 6.71 2.88 -0.13
C PRO A 74 5.73 4.01 -0.43
N SER A 75 5.82 5.11 0.32
CA SER A 75 4.82 6.19 0.32
C SER A 75 5.49 7.56 0.29
N GLN A 76 4.77 8.58 -0.20
CA GLN A 76 5.25 9.95 -0.28
C GLN A 76 4.39 10.89 0.56
N MET A 77 5.01 11.96 1.08
CA MET A 77 4.32 13.01 1.82
C MET A 77 3.56 13.91 0.84
N LYS A 78 2.24 14.03 1.01
CA LYS A 78 1.37 14.95 0.24
C LYS A 78 1.43 14.74 -1.29
N LYS A 79 1.85 13.56 -1.73
CA LYS A 79 1.94 13.15 -3.13
C LYS A 79 1.44 11.71 -3.25
N GLU A 80 1.09 11.33 -4.47
CA GLU A 80 0.75 9.94 -4.76
C GLU A 80 1.95 9.02 -4.48
N ALA A 81 1.67 7.87 -3.88
CA ALA A 81 2.68 6.87 -3.63
C ALA A 81 3.22 6.28 -4.95
N PRO A 82 4.53 5.99 -5.04
CA PRO A 82 5.06 5.30 -6.20
C PRO A 82 4.43 3.90 -6.27
N ASN A 83 4.17 3.45 -7.49
CA ASN A 83 3.59 2.14 -7.76
C ASN A 83 4.24 1.55 -9.00
N PHE A 84 4.18 0.22 -9.19
CA PHE A 84 4.64 -0.45 -10.42
C PHE A 84 5.97 0.10 -10.96
N CYS A 85 6.98 0.18 -10.09
CA CYS A 85 8.23 0.92 -10.37
C CYS A 85 9.19 0.16 -11.30
N ASN A 86 9.04 -1.16 -11.39
CA ASN A 86 9.83 -1.97 -12.30
C ASN A 86 8.99 -3.03 -13.01
N SER A 87 8.68 -2.80 -14.28
CA SER A 87 7.86 -3.71 -15.10
C SER A 87 8.57 -5.01 -15.48
N SER A 88 9.89 -5.11 -15.29
CA SER A 88 10.66 -6.34 -15.55
C SER A 88 10.79 -7.22 -14.30
N TRP A 89 10.39 -6.73 -13.13
CA TRP A 89 10.45 -7.45 -11.86
C TRP A 89 9.11 -8.12 -11.57
N HIS A 90 8.78 -9.13 -12.36
CA HIS A 90 7.59 -9.96 -12.13
C HIS A 90 7.74 -10.78 -10.84
N PHE A 91 6.60 -11.09 -10.21
CA PHE A 91 6.56 -11.99 -9.07
C PHE A 91 7.01 -13.40 -9.47
N ASN A 92 7.89 -13.99 -8.68
CA ASN A 92 8.37 -15.36 -8.84
C ASN A 92 8.34 -16.09 -7.50
N GLN A 93 7.26 -16.86 -7.32
CA GLN A 93 7.01 -17.65 -6.12
C GLN A 93 8.19 -18.51 -5.62
N SER A 94 9.07 -18.97 -6.53
CA SER A 94 10.26 -19.78 -6.16
C SER A 94 11.26 -18.98 -5.33
N LEU A 95 11.29 -17.65 -5.47
CA LEU A 95 12.17 -16.77 -4.70
C LEU A 95 11.76 -16.64 -3.24
N ILE A 96 10.57 -17.09 -2.86
CA ILE A 96 10.04 -16.97 -1.50
C ILE A 96 9.61 -18.33 -0.93
N GLU A 97 10.14 -19.43 -1.47
CA GLU A 97 9.75 -20.79 -1.10
C GLU A 97 9.99 -21.10 0.38
N ASP A 98 11.10 -20.59 0.92
CA ASP A 98 11.45 -20.69 2.34
C ASP A 98 10.50 -19.90 3.26
N LEU A 99 9.93 -18.80 2.75
CA LEU A 99 8.99 -17.94 3.50
C LEU A 99 7.54 -18.46 3.47
N ARG A 100 7.20 -19.41 2.59
CA ARG A 100 5.81 -19.87 2.37
C ARG A 100 5.07 -20.28 3.64
N PRO A 101 5.69 -21.01 4.59
CA PRO A 101 4.99 -21.39 5.82
C PRO A 101 4.54 -20.15 6.61
N GLN A 102 5.40 -19.15 6.78
CA GLN A 102 5.07 -17.91 7.48
C GLN A 102 4.09 -17.05 6.68
N MET A 103 4.27 -16.94 5.37
CA MET A 103 3.35 -16.22 4.49
C MET A 103 1.93 -16.79 4.55
N SER A 104 1.77 -18.11 4.67
CA SER A 104 0.45 -18.74 4.78
C SER A 104 -0.29 -18.43 6.09
N LEU A 105 0.44 -18.00 7.13
CA LEU A 105 -0.08 -17.67 8.46
C LEU A 105 -0.33 -16.18 8.60
N TYR A 106 0.64 -15.37 8.17
CA TYR A 106 0.68 -13.95 8.51
C TYR A 106 0.38 -13.04 7.32
N TRP A 107 0.48 -13.53 6.08
CA TRP A 107 0.16 -12.76 4.87
C TRP A 107 -0.64 -13.61 3.87
N PRO A 108 -1.76 -14.26 4.27
CA PRO A 108 -2.46 -15.21 3.42
C PRO A 108 -3.13 -14.54 2.21
N ASN A 109 -3.24 -15.28 1.11
CA ASN A 109 -4.21 -14.98 0.07
C ASN A 109 -5.61 -15.33 0.57
N LEU A 110 -6.39 -14.31 0.95
CA LEU A 110 -7.75 -14.51 1.46
C LEU A 110 -8.79 -14.76 0.36
N ILE A 111 -8.51 -14.38 -0.89
CA ILE A 111 -9.35 -14.65 -2.06
C ILE A 111 -8.58 -15.58 -2.99
N LYS A 112 -9.06 -16.82 -3.19
CA LYS A 112 -8.31 -17.84 -3.96
C LYS A 112 -8.01 -17.47 -5.40
N THR A 113 -8.87 -16.66 -6.04
CA THR A 113 -8.70 -16.24 -7.43
C THR A 113 -7.70 -15.10 -7.60
N ASN A 114 -7.27 -14.47 -6.50
CA ASN A 114 -6.38 -13.31 -6.52
C ASN A 114 -5.04 -13.69 -5.88
N ASN A 115 -3.95 -13.32 -6.55
CA ASN A 115 -2.62 -13.45 -5.97
C ASN A 115 -2.19 -12.13 -5.35
N LEU A 116 -2.50 -11.97 -4.06
CA LEU A 116 -2.12 -10.81 -3.25
C LEU A 116 -0.60 -10.60 -3.26
N TRP A 117 0.21 -11.66 -3.19
CA TRP A 117 1.66 -11.51 -3.17
C TRP A 117 2.21 -10.93 -4.47
N ASP A 118 1.69 -11.39 -5.60
CA ASP A 118 2.03 -10.81 -6.89
C ASP A 118 1.62 -9.34 -6.96
N HIS A 119 0.42 -9.00 -6.52
CA HIS A 119 -0.05 -7.61 -6.45
C HIS A 119 0.85 -6.74 -5.57
N GLU A 120 1.12 -7.17 -4.35
CA GLU A 120 1.92 -6.42 -3.37
C GLU A 120 3.36 -6.26 -3.82
N TRP A 121 3.95 -7.30 -4.43
CA TRP A 121 5.30 -7.20 -4.98
C TRP A 121 5.34 -6.24 -6.17
N THR A 122 4.54 -6.50 -7.21
CA THR A 122 4.61 -5.75 -8.46
C THR A 122 4.21 -4.29 -8.28
N LYS A 123 3.16 -4.01 -7.51
CA LYS A 123 2.68 -2.66 -7.26
C LYS A 123 3.53 -1.91 -6.24
N HIS A 124 3.90 -2.52 -5.12
CA HIS A 124 4.52 -1.81 -4.00
C HIS A 124 5.99 -2.20 -3.78
N GLY A 125 6.29 -3.50 -3.73
CA GLY A 125 7.65 -4.00 -3.44
C GLY A 125 8.70 -3.53 -4.45
N THR A 126 8.37 -3.46 -5.74
CA THR A 126 9.29 -2.96 -6.78
C THR A 126 9.73 -1.51 -6.56
N CYS A 127 8.99 -0.72 -5.79
CA CYS A 127 9.31 0.68 -5.48
C CYS A 127 10.22 0.84 -4.25
N GLY A 128 10.47 -0.24 -3.51
CA GLY A 128 11.32 -0.24 -2.31
C GLY A 128 12.81 -0.46 -2.59
N ALA A 129 13.20 -0.70 -3.85
CA ALA A 129 14.50 -1.25 -4.23
C ALA A 129 15.72 -0.40 -3.83
N SER A 130 15.53 0.89 -3.54
CA SER A 130 16.59 1.77 -3.04
C SER A 130 17.02 1.44 -1.60
N LEU A 131 16.24 0.65 -0.85
CA LEU A 131 16.58 0.18 0.50
C LEU A 131 17.09 -1.25 0.47
N PRO A 132 18.31 -1.53 0.96
CA PRO A 132 18.85 -2.89 0.97
C PRO A 132 17.96 -3.94 1.64
N ALA A 133 17.28 -3.56 2.74
CA ALA A 133 16.42 -4.44 3.51
C ALA A 133 15.17 -4.95 2.76
N ILE A 134 14.75 -4.26 1.70
CA ILE A 134 13.60 -4.65 0.85
C ILE A 134 13.98 -4.66 -0.63
N HIS A 135 15.28 -4.70 -0.95
CA HIS A 135 15.74 -4.84 -2.32
C HIS A 135 15.53 -6.28 -2.77
N GLY A 136 14.58 -6.48 -3.68
CA GLY A 136 14.25 -7.78 -4.24
C GLY A 136 13.09 -8.47 -3.52
N GLU A 137 12.48 -9.42 -4.22
CA GLU A 137 11.22 -10.06 -3.80
C GLU A 137 11.33 -10.74 -2.44
N HIS A 138 12.36 -11.57 -2.25
CA HIS A 138 12.58 -12.28 -0.99
C HIS A 138 12.71 -11.31 0.20
N ASN A 139 13.58 -10.31 0.07
CA ASN A 139 13.82 -9.31 1.11
C ASN A 139 12.54 -8.52 1.45
N TYR A 140 11.75 -8.13 0.46
CA TYR A 140 10.48 -7.43 0.67
C TYR A 140 9.52 -8.24 1.57
N PHE A 141 9.32 -9.52 1.25
CA PHE A 141 8.43 -10.37 2.03
C PHE A 141 9.01 -10.75 3.40
N ALA A 142 10.32 -11.02 3.47
CA ALA A 142 11.00 -11.32 4.73
C ALA A 142 10.90 -10.13 5.70
N GLU A 143 11.08 -8.91 5.21
CA GLU A 143 10.96 -7.70 6.03
C GLU A 143 9.52 -7.46 6.47
N GLY A 144 8.52 -7.68 5.60
CA GLY A 144 7.11 -7.61 6.00
C GLY A 144 6.76 -8.59 7.13
N LEU A 145 7.26 -9.82 7.06
CA LEU A 145 7.09 -10.81 8.14
C LEU A 145 7.81 -10.39 9.42
N ARG A 146 9.02 -9.82 9.31
CA ARG A 146 9.76 -9.26 10.45
C ARG A 146 8.99 -8.11 11.12
N LEU A 147 8.38 -7.23 10.32
CA LEU A 147 7.54 -6.13 10.80
C LEU A 147 6.28 -6.63 11.51
N ASN A 148 5.63 -7.67 10.98
CA ASN A 148 4.48 -8.30 11.63
C ASN A 148 4.84 -8.89 13.01
N ALA A 149 5.97 -9.59 13.09
CA ALA A 149 6.46 -10.10 14.38
C ALA A 149 6.80 -8.96 15.37
N LYS A 150 7.32 -7.84 14.88
CA LYS A 150 7.68 -6.67 15.72
C LYS A 150 6.45 -5.86 16.17
N TYR A 151 5.47 -5.69 15.29
CA TYR A 151 4.33 -4.81 15.49
C TYR A 151 3.00 -5.59 15.41
N ASN A 152 2.88 -6.66 16.19
CA ASN A 152 1.73 -7.57 16.15
C ASN A 152 0.47 -6.95 16.77
N ILE A 153 -0.49 -6.50 15.93
CA ILE A 153 -1.73 -5.86 16.41
C ILE A 153 -2.55 -6.80 17.29
N THR A 154 -2.54 -8.11 17.02
CA THR A 154 -3.24 -9.09 17.85
C THR A 154 -2.76 -9.04 19.30
N GLU A 155 -1.44 -9.01 19.51
CA GLU A 155 -0.84 -8.94 20.85
C GLU A 155 -1.03 -7.56 21.49
N MET A 156 -0.91 -6.47 20.72
CA MET A 156 -1.14 -5.11 21.23
C MET A 156 -2.55 -4.96 21.82
N LEU A 157 -3.57 -5.47 21.11
CA LEU A 157 -4.96 -5.46 21.58
C LEU A 157 -5.17 -6.42 22.75
N ALA A 158 -4.68 -7.67 22.64
CA ALA A 158 -4.86 -8.69 23.67
C ALA A 158 -4.22 -8.31 25.01
N SER A 159 -3.09 -7.61 25.01
CA SER A 159 -2.43 -7.10 26.23
C SER A 159 -3.29 -6.11 27.03
N ASN A 160 -4.35 -5.56 26.42
CA ASN A 160 -5.34 -4.70 27.06
C ASN A 160 -6.73 -5.34 27.12
N HIS A 161 -6.81 -6.68 27.06
CA HIS A 161 -8.06 -7.45 27.10
C HIS A 161 -9.05 -7.11 25.97
N ILE A 162 -8.53 -6.63 24.83
CA ILE A 162 -9.28 -6.41 23.60
C ILE A 162 -9.04 -7.62 22.70
N VAL A 163 -10.00 -8.53 22.69
CA VAL A 163 -9.97 -9.77 21.92
C VAL A 163 -11.22 -9.88 21.05
N PRO A 164 -11.18 -10.68 19.97
CA PRO A 164 -12.37 -10.87 19.15
C PRO A 164 -13.55 -11.37 19.98
N ASN A 165 -14.71 -10.75 19.82
CA ASN A 165 -15.91 -11.05 20.59
C ASN A 165 -17.18 -10.77 19.76
N ALA A 166 -18.14 -11.70 19.78
CA ALA A 166 -19.36 -11.60 18.98
C ALA A 166 -20.38 -10.61 19.54
N GLU A 167 -20.32 -10.32 20.85
CA GLU A 167 -21.32 -9.53 21.56
C GLU A 167 -20.75 -8.21 22.09
N LYS A 168 -19.50 -8.25 22.59
CA LYS A 168 -18.84 -7.11 23.20
C LYS A 168 -18.26 -6.19 22.13
N ALA A 169 -18.72 -4.93 22.16
CA ALA A 169 -18.08 -3.82 21.48
C ALA A 169 -17.05 -3.14 22.39
N TYR A 170 -16.07 -2.47 21.78
CA TYR A 170 -15.04 -1.69 22.47
C TYR A 170 -15.22 -0.21 22.18
N SER A 171 -14.84 0.67 23.11
CA SER A 171 -14.81 2.10 22.79
C SER A 171 -13.63 2.39 21.83
N TYR A 172 -13.77 3.41 20.97
CA TYR A 172 -12.66 3.86 20.11
C TYR A 172 -11.38 4.12 20.93
N ASN A 173 -11.52 4.81 22.06
CA ASN A 173 -10.40 5.21 22.92
C ASN A 173 -9.68 4.01 23.55
N ASP A 174 -10.40 2.94 23.90
CA ASP A 174 -9.77 1.73 24.44
C ASP A 174 -8.91 1.03 23.39
N VAL A 175 -9.45 0.89 22.16
CA VAL A 175 -8.73 0.28 21.04
C VAL A 175 -7.52 1.14 20.64
N GLU A 176 -7.72 2.45 20.51
CA GLU A 176 -6.65 3.38 20.17
C GLU A 176 -5.55 3.37 21.24
N GLY A 177 -5.93 3.47 22.51
CA GLY A 177 -5.02 3.46 23.65
C GLY A 177 -4.23 2.15 23.76
N ALA A 178 -4.84 1.00 23.47
CA ALA A 178 -4.16 -0.29 23.46
C ALA A 178 -3.03 -0.34 22.42
N ILE A 179 -3.27 0.19 21.22
CA ILE A 179 -2.24 0.26 20.18
C ILE A 179 -1.18 1.29 20.56
N ARG A 180 -1.55 2.52 20.96
CA ARG A 180 -0.61 3.61 21.33
C ARG A 180 0.43 3.19 22.37
N LYS A 181 0.03 2.43 23.39
CA LYS A 181 0.94 1.91 24.43
C LYS A 181 2.09 1.07 23.88
N ASN A 182 1.89 0.43 22.73
CA ASN A 182 2.85 -0.48 22.11
C ASN A 182 3.63 0.14 20.94
N VAL A 183 3.26 1.36 20.53
CA VAL A 183 3.92 2.09 19.43
C VAL A 183 4.54 3.41 19.90
N ASN A 184 5.03 3.46 21.14
CA ASN A 184 5.67 4.65 21.73
C ASN A 184 4.80 5.91 21.66
N ASN A 185 3.47 5.74 21.78
CA ASN A 185 2.48 6.80 21.66
C ASN A 185 2.41 7.52 20.29
N MET A 186 3.11 7.01 19.27
CA MET A 186 3.08 7.53 17.90
C MET A 186 1.67 7.37 17.30
N SER A 187 1.29 8.29 16.42
CA SER A 187 0.06 8.15 15.63
C SER A 187 0.16 7.02 14.62
N PHE A 188 -1.01 6.48 14.31
CA PHE A 188 -1.25 5.45 13.32
C PHE A 188 -2.61 5.71 12.68
N VAL A 189 -2.90 5.05 11.57
CA VAL A 189 -4.23 5.10 10.96
C VAL A 189 -5.01 3.85 11.36
N MET A 190 -6.25 4.06 11.80
CA MET A 190 -7.21 2.98 12.08
C MET A 190 -8.42 3.14 11.15
N GLN A 191 -8.58 2.17 10.26
CA GLN A 191 -9.71 2.12 9.33
C GLN A 191 -10.79 1.17 9.84
N CYS A 192 -12.03 1.53 9.57
CA CYS A 192 -13.19 0.72 9.92
C CYS A 192 -14.13 0.54 8.73
N TYR A 193 -14.84 -0.57 8.75
CA TYR A 193 -15.96 -0.83 7.86
C TYR A 193 -17.27 -0.49 8.57
N TRP A 194 -18.14 0.29 7.92
CA TRP A 194 -19.50 0.55 8.40
C TRP A 194 -20.50 -0.38 7.74
N ASP A 195 -21.06 -1.29 8.53
CA ASP A 195 -22.19 -2.11 8.13
C ASP A 195 -23.47 -1.27 8.21
N LYS A 196 -24.04 -0.97 7.04
CA LYS A 196 -25.24 -0.13 6.92
C LYS A 196 -26.50 -0.84 7.41
N GLU A 197 -26.56 -2.16 7.34
CA GLU A 197 -27.74 -2.93 7.74
C GLU A 197 -27.75 -3.14 9.25
N ALA A 198 -26.61 -3.54 9.82
CA ALA A 198 -26.47 -3.74 11.26
C ALA A 198 -26.31 -2.42 12.04
N HIS A 199 -26.03 -1.30 11.35
CA HIS A 199 -25.65 -0.02 11.95
C HIS A 199 -24.47 -0.16 12.92
N LYS A 200 -23.40 -0.84 12.47
CA LYS A 200 -22.23 -1.16 13.29
C LYS A 200 -20.93 -0.85 12.58
N GLN A 201 -19.95 -0.38 13.35
CA GLN A 201 -18.59 -0.12 12.91
C GLN A 201 -17.65 -1.28 13.28
N TYR A 202 -16.98 -1.87 12.30
CA TYR A 202 -16.04 -2.98 12.49
C TYR A 202 -14.61 -2.53 12.22
N ILE A 203 -13.65 -2.86 13.09
CA ILE A 203 -12.25 -2.55 12.84
C ILE A 203 -11.75 -3.33 11.62
N SER A 204 -11.15 -2.65 10.65
CA SER A 204 -10.73 -3.24 9.37
C SER A 204 -9.22 -3.30 9.23
N GLN A 205 -8.54 -2.16 9.30
CA GLN A 205 -7.09 -2.07 9.10
C GLN A 205 -6.42 -1.16 10.13
N VAL A 206 -5.18 -1.48 10.45
CA VAL A 206 -4.27 -0.62 11.22
C VAL A 206 -3.00 -0.41 10.40
N MET A 207 -2.62 0.84 10.22
CA MET A 207 -1.48 1.26 9.41
C MET A 207 -0.47 2.01 10.28
N LEU A 208 0.76 1.49 10.33
CA LEU A 208 1.89 2.14 11.01
C LEU A 208 2.79 2.79 9.98
N CYS A 209 3.24 4.01 10.25
CA CYS A 209 4.18 4.72 9.38
C CYS A 209 5.59 4.47 9.90
N LEU A 210 6.50 4.15 8.99
CA LEU A 210 7.86 3.78 9.32
C LEU A 210 8.86 4.58 8.50
N ASP A 211 9.98 4.95 9.10
CA ASP A 211 11.10 5.53 8.38
C ASP A 211 11.78 4.47 7.48
N LYS A 212 12.78 4.91 6.71
CA LYS A 212 13.56 4.04 5.82
C LYS A 212 14.46 3.04 6.55
N GLN A 213 14.52 3.11 7.88
CA GLN A 213 15.18 2.16 8.77
C GLN A 213 14.16 1.29 9.54
N PHE A 214 12.87 1.38 9.17
CA PHE A 214 11.76 0.65 9.78
C PHE A 214 11.52 0.99 11.28
N GLY A 215 11.94 2.18 11.70
CA GLY A 215 11.56 2.84 12.95
C GLY A 215 10.19 3.51 12.83
N LEU A 216 9.46 3.63 13.95
CA LEU A 216 8.14 4.25 13.96
C LEU A 216 8.21 5.75 13.63
N LEU A 217 7.28 6.22 12.81
CA LEU A 217 7.01 7.62 12.49
C LEU A 217 5.55 7.96 12.79
N GLU A 218 5.29 9.26 12.97
CA GLU A 218 3.93 9.80 13.00
C GLU A 218 3.27 9.60 11.63
N CYS A 219 2.06 9.03 11.61
CA CYS A 219 1.24 8.97 10.42
C CYS A 219 0.49 10.29 10.19
N ASP A 220 0.51 10.80 8.97
CA ASP A 220 -0.48 11.79 8.56
C ASP A 220 -1.86 11.11 8.47
N LYS A 221 -2.89 11.74 9.02
CA LYS A 221 -4.27 11.21 8.98
C LYS A 221 -4.83 11.12 7.57
N TYR A 222 -4.21 11.79 6.60
CA TYR A 222 -4.61 11.78 5.18
C TYR A 222 -3.91 10.71 4.35
N LEU A 223 -3.20 9.76 4.97
CA LEU A 223 -2.45 8.71 4.28
C LEU A 223 -3.29 7.62 3.63
N SER A 224 -4.59 7.51 3.97
CA SER A 224 -5.35 6.32 3.62
C SER A 224 -6.45 6.58 2.59
N GLU A 225 -6.42 5.82 1.51
CA GLU A 225 -7.62 5.48 0.75
C GLU A 225 -8.47 4.54 1.62
N GLY A 226 -9.63 4.99 2.09
CA GLY A 226 -10.57 4.20 2.90
C GLY A 226 -11.14 4.95 4.11
N ASP A 227 -12.20 4.39 4.69
CA ASP A 227 -12.96 5.03 5.75
C ASP A 227 -12.26 4.90 7.12
N LEU A 228 -11.95 6.05 7.72
CA LEU A 228 -11.43 6.12 9.08
C LEU A 228 -12.52 5.70 10.07
N CYS A 229 -12.11 5.07 11.19
CA CYS A 229 -13.04 4.79 12.28
C CYS A 229 -13.61 6.09 12.86
N TRP A 230 -14.93 6.15 12.98
CA TRP A 230 -15.62 7.21 13.72
C TRP A 230 -15.32 7.06 15.22
N THR A 231 -14.87 8.15 15.82
CA THR A 231 -14.47 8.20 17.23
C THR A 231 -15.65 8.22 18.19
N THR A 232 -16.84 8.56 17.68
CA THR A 232 -18.11 8.59 18.44
C THR A 232 -18.79 7.22 18.51
N GLU A 233 -18.40 6.28 17.66
CA GLU A 233 -18.98 4.95 17.60
C GLU A 233 -18.15 3.93 18.39
N THR A 234 -18.82 2.86 18.82
CA THR A 234 -18.13 1.68 19.33
C THR A 234 -17.57 0.84 18.19
N ILE A 235 -16.47 0.14 18.46
CA ILE A 235 -15.77 -0.72 17.52
C ILE A 235 -16.15 -2.18 17.80
N GLN A 236 -16.71 -2.83 16.79
CA GLN A 236 -16.89 -4.26 16.75
C GLN A 236 -15.55 -4.92 16.34
N TYR A 237 -15.16 -5.95 17.08
CA TYR A 237 -14.00 -6.79 16.76
C TYR A 237 -14.46 -8.25 16.63
N PRO A 238 -14.92 -8.67 15.45
CA PRO A 238 -15.66 -9.93 15.31
C PRO A 238 -14.73 -11.14 15.38
N PRO A 239 -15.12 -12.24 16.05
CA PRO A 239 -14.36 -13.49 16.06
C PRO A 239 -14.41 -14.17 14.70
N PHE A 240 -13.42 -15.02 14.42
CA PHE A 240 -13.44 -15.79 13.18
C PHE A 240 -14.66 -16.71 13.11
N GLN A 241 -15.39 -16.59 12.02
CA GLN A 241 -16.44 -17.53 11.67
C GLN A 241 -15.83 -18.62 10.80
N PHE A 242 -15.47 -19.74 11.42
CA PHE A 242 -15.10 -20.94 10.68
C PHE A 242 -16.40 -21.62 10.25
N SER A 243 -16.64 -21.76 8.95
CA SER A 243 -17.69 -22.63 8.48
C SER A 243 -17.37 -24.06 8.92
N PHE A 244 -18.30 -24.69 9.63
CA PHE A 244 -18.28 -26.14 9.80
C PHE A 244 -18.62 -26.74 8.43
N ASN A 245 -17.59 -27.10 7.67
CA ASN A 245 -17.76 -28.01 6.53
C ASN A 245 -17.91 -29.43 7.04
#